data_AF-A0A7V5P1H2-F1
#
_entry.id   AF-A0A7V5P1H2-F1
#
_cell.length_a   1.000
_cell.length_b   1.000
_cell.length_c   1.000
_cell.angle_alpha   90.00
_cell.angle_beta   90.00
_cell.angle_gamma   90.00
#
_symmetry.space_group_name_H-M   'P 1'
#
loop_
_entity.id
_entity.type
_entity.pdbx_description
1 polymer ?
#
loop_
_entity_poly.entity_id
_entity_poly.type
_entity_poly.pdbx_seq_one_letter_code
_entity_poly.pdbx_strand_id
1 'polypeptide(L)'
;MKRVLFLILVFFCGAAFLGVGSGGSRPLSKQQELGASTLKGRVYDAERRLLAYSEEKKGFILLPQVFQPSRENLSRLAAFTGKSREELTLLLATAEAPVFLGAPAKESPQLKGLLWQSYTERQYPYGPLFASFLGTAEKEGPLEAYYQKILAREGSFLRTAVKVEFQKALSRDLLRALKRLHARAGCAVVLDLSSGRIKALVGKGAEDLLLAPELRLSWVGSPFEEAYYDSMYEGLTSFLRALGFGEPTGVDLPGENPGIMPPEVSSLEEVRPSLLQTVRALAALRTGKIVSPKLGVEAGLSRKEKYLINVETEELEDLVPREKGGVWWYGGSRKAGVFLMIGLWPRKDPTLAFGLYAKGVRAWGLPCYYTRFIPQAVKVMAADLKSPSGRPKRAARSHRARMPNLHGLTLKAALEKLVPLGLEVHFSGFGVTVKQWPAPGTPLKGIKDCRLVLR
;
A
#
# COMPACT_ATOMS: atom_id res chain seq x y z
N MET A 1 -36.36 -17.33 -64.06
CA MET A 1 -35.58 -18.23 -63.17
C MET A 1 -34.31 -18.64 -63.89
N LYS A 2 -33.22 -18.79 -63.14
CA LYS A 2 -31.85 -19.20 -63.52
C LYS A 2 -30.93 -18.06 -63.96
N ARG A 3 -30.25 -17.51 -62.94
CA ARG A 3 -28.94 -16.88 -63.03
C ARG A 3 -27.91 -17.95 -63.37
N VAL A 4 -26.95 -17.64 -64.25
CA VAL A 4 -25.62 -18.23 -64.20
C VAL A 4 -24.62 -17.09 -64.41
N LEU A 5 -23.74 -16.99 -63.42
CA LEU A 5 -22.61 -16.07 -63.30
C LEU A 5 -21.47 -16.64 -64.17
N PHE A 6 -20.75 -15.79 -64.91
CA PHE A 6 -19.46 -16.15 -65.49
C PHE A 6 -18.39 -15.15 -65.06
N LEU A 7 -17.33 -15.72 -64.52
CA LEU A 7 -16.10 -15.10 -64.04
C LEU A 7 -15.05 -15.24 -65.15
N ILE A 8 -14.39 -14.17 -65.61
CA ILE A 8 -13.07 -14.26 -66.28
C ILE A 8 -12.20 -13.05 -65.89
N LEU A 9 -10.98 -13.39 -65.47
CA LEU A 9 -9.78 -12.57 -65.20
C LEU A 9 -9.36 -11.65 -66.35
N VAL A 10 -8.68 -10.53 -66.07
CA VAL A 10 -7.36 -10.18 -66.67
C VAL A 10 -6.51 -9.34 -65.68
N PHE A 11 -5.20 -9.60 -65.75
CA PHE A 11 -4.03 -9.20 -64.97
C PHE A 11 -3.62 -7.70 -64.95
N PHE A 12 -3.03 -7.31 -63.81
CA PHE A 12 -1.85 -6.45 -63.54
C PHE A 12 -1.48 -5.27 -64.48
N CYS A 13 -1.36 -4.07 -63.90
CA CYS A 13 -0.05 -3.43 -63.65
C CYS A 13 -0.17 -2.25 -62.68
N GLY A 14 0.81 -2.07 -61.80
CA GLY A 14 0.73 -1.22 -60.61
C GLY A 14 1.03 0.26 -60.82
N ALA A 15 0.48 1.07 -59.91
CA ALA A 15 1.05 2.33 -59.44
C ALA A 15 0.46 2.63 -58.06
N ALA A 16 1.34 2.82 -57.07
CA ALA A 16 0.98 3.21 -55.72
C ALA A 16 0.47 4.66 -55.71
N PHE A 17 -0.72 4.90 -55.15
CA PHE A 17 -1.10 6.20 -54.61
C PHE A 17 -1.97 6.03 -53.36
N LEU A 18 -1.63 6.81 -52.35
CA LEU A 18 -2.15 6.82 -50.99
C LEU A 18 -3.66 7.08 -50.97
N GLY A 19 -4.43 6.07 -50.56
CA GLY A 19 -5.87 6.15 -50.32
C GLY A 19 -6.20 6.41 -48.86
N VAL A 20 -6.69 7.61 -48.59
CA VAL A 20 -7.43 7.98 -47.37
C VAL A 20 -8.71 7.14 -47.30
N GLY A 21 -8.77 6.24 -46.33
CA GLY A 21 -9.96 5.45 -45.98
C GLY A 21 -10.65 6.04 -44.75
N SER A 22 -11.79 6.67 -44.99
CA SER A 22 -12.78 7.10 -44.01
C SER A 22 -13.53 5.91 -43.42
N GLY A 23 -14.10 6.10 -42.22
CA GLY A 23 -15.25 5.30 -41.76
C GLY A 23 -14.96 4.15 -40.79
N GLY A 24 -14.18 4.39 -39.74
CA GLY A 24 -14.18 3.55 -38.53
C GLY A 24 -14.93 4.25 -37.42
N SER A 25 -16.16 3.81 -37.15
CA SER A 25 -16.95 4.16 -35.98
C SER A 25 -16.15 3.89 -34.70
N ARG A 26 -15.53 4.94 -34.16
CA ARG A 26 -14.96 4.90 -32.81
C ARG A 26 -16.11 4.62 -31.84
N PRO A 27 -15.96 3.64 -30.94
CA PRO A 27 -16.93 3.47 -29.87
C PRO A 27 -16.99 4.77 -29.07
N LEU A 28 -18.22 5.15 -28.74
CA LEU A 28 -18.58 6.37 -28.04
C LEU A 28 -17.70 6.62 -26.81
N SER A 29 -17.41 7.91 -26.64
CA SER A 29 -16.58 8.53 -25.62
C SER A 29 -16.90 8.07 -24.20
N LYS A 30 -15.82 7.95 -23.39
CA LYS A 30 -15.81 7.97 -21.91
C LYS A 30 -16.35 9.30 -21.32
N GLN A 31 -17.36 9.91 -21.93
CA GLN A 31 -17.98 11.17 -21.50
C GLN A 31 -19.12 10.98 -20.49
N GLN A 32 -19.18 9.83 -19.83
CA GLN A 32 -20.01 9.62 -18.63
C GLN A 32 -19.13 9.15 -17.49
N GLU A 33 -18.51 10.10 -16.79
CA GLU A 33 -18.24 9.99 -15.35
C GLU A 33 -17.83 11.37 -14.82
N LEU A 34 -18.84 12.24 -14.71
CA LEU A 34 -18.77 13.41 -13.85
C LEU A 34 -19.89 13.33 -12.85
N GLY A 35 -19.52 13.13 -11.58
CA GLY A 35 -20.43 13.29 -10.46
C GLY A 35 -20.46 12.15 -9.44
N ALA A 36 -19.55 11.20 -9.46
CA ALA A 36 -19.39 10.27 -8.34
C ALA A 36 -17.91 9.93 -8.14
N SER A 37 -17.16 10.83 -7.51
CA SER A 37 -16.04 10.37 -6.68
C SER A 37 -16.71 9.53 -5.58
N THR A 38 -16.83 8.23 -5.85
CA THR A 38 -17.45 7.26 -4.96
C THR A 38 -16.74 7.38 -3.63
N LEU A 39 -17.51 7.53 -2.57
CA LEU A 39 -16.98 7.76 -1.23
C LEU A 39 -16.14 6.55 -0.84
N LYS A 40 -14.82 6.68 -1.03
CA LYS A 40 -13.89 5.58 -0.82
C LYS A 40 -13.74 5.33 0.68
N GLY A 41 -13.68 4.07 1.04
CA GLY A 41 -13.44 3.61 2.39
C GLY A 41 -12.16 4.19 2.99
N ARG A 42 -12.13 4.25 4.31
CA ARG A 42 -10.99 4.80 5.06
C ARG A 42 -9.86 3.77 5.11
N VAL A 43 -8.63 4.22 4.85
CA VAL A 43 -7.43 3.39 5.00
C VAL A 43 -6.74 3.75 6.30
N TYR A 44 -6.37 2.74 7.06
CA TYR A 44 -5.76 2.86 8.38
C TYR A 44 -4.39 2.19 8.44
N ASP A 45 -3.55 2.70 9.33
CA ASP A 45 -2.32 2.03 9.75
C ASP A 45 -2.62 0.94 10.80
N ALA A 46 -1.59 0.22 11.25
CA ALA A 46 -1.73 -0.85 12.23
C ALA A 46 -2.28 -0.37 13.59
N GLU A 47 -2.10 0.91 13.94
CA GLU A 47 -2.59 1.55 15.17
C GLU A 47 -3.92 2.29 14.97
N ARG A 48 -4.59 2.11 13.82
CA ARG A 48 -5.87 2.73 13.45
C ARG A 48 -5.82 4.26 13.27
N ARG A 49 -4.67 4.80 12.90
CA ARG A 49 -4.55 6.18 12.41
C ARG A 49 -4.93 6.24 10.93
N LEU A 50 -5.59 7.33 10.53
CA LEU A 50 -6.04 7.53 9.15
C LEU A 50 -4.85 7.78 8.23
N LEU A 51 -4.71 6.94 7.21
CA LEU A 51 -3.73 7.09 6.13
C LEU A 51 -4.34 7.68 4.86
N ALA A 52 -5.60 7.33 4.57
CA ALA A 52 -6.39 7.91 3.50
C ALA A 52 -7.87 7.94 3.87
N TYR A 53 -8.58 8.99 3.47
CA TYR A 53 -10.02 9.11 3.67
C TYR A 53 -10.64 10.03 2.63
N SER A 54 -11.93 9.84 2.40
CA SER A 54 -12.71 10.71 1.53
C SER A 54 -13.37 11.80 2.38
N GLU A 55 -13.17 13.05 1.99
CA GLU A 55 -13.81 14.22 2.58
C GLU A 55 -14.85 14.76 1.59
N GLU A 56 -16.09 14.92 2.04
CA GLU A 56 -17.13 15.55 1.24
C GLU A 56 -16.99 17.07 1.37
N LYS A 57 -16.80 17.75 0.24
CA LYS A 57 -16.76 19.20 0.16
C LYS A 57 -17.93 19.70 -0.67
N LYS A 58 -18.47 20.86 -0.30
CA LYS A 58 -19.51 21.55 -1.05
C LYS A 58 -18.93 22.82 -1.64
N GLY A 59 -19.18 23.05 -2.92
CA GLY A 59 -18.76 24.26 -3.58
C GLY A 59 -19.20 24.32 -5.03
N PHE A 60 -18.67 25.30 -5.73
CA PHE A 60 -18.95 25.51 -7.14
C PHE A 60 -18.00 24.72 -8.02
N ILE A 61 -18.55 24.02 -9.00
CA ILE A 61 -17.83 23.31 -10.05
C ILE A 61 -18.11 24.03 -11.37
N LEU A 62 -17.05 24.34 -12.10
CA LEU A 62 -17.10 24.85 -13.46
C LEU A 62 -16.99 23.68 -14.43
N LEU A 63 -17.95 23.57 -15.35
CA LEU A 63 -17.95 22.63 -16.47
C LEU A 63 -17.43 23.36 -17.73
N PRO A 64 -16.16 23.21 -18.14
CA PRO A 64 -15.60 23.99 -19.26
C PRO A 64 -16.38 23.81 -20.55
N GLN A 65 -16.86 22.59 -20.83
CA GLN A 65 -17.62 22.24 -22.03
C GLN A 65 -19.00 22.92 -22.10
N VAL A 66 -19.55 23.33 -20.96
CA VAL A 66 -20.88 23.95 -20.85
C VAL A 66 -20.78 25.47 -20.66
N PHE A 67 -19.67 25.92 -20.06
CA PHE A 67 -19.40 27.33 -19.82
C PHE A 67 -19.20 28.07 -21.14
N GLN A 68 -19.81 29.26 -21.25
CA GLN A 68 -19.71 30.09 -22.45
C GLN A 68 -18.75 31.27 -22.21
N PRO A 69 -17.49 31.19 -22.70
CA PRO A 69 -16.49 32.22 -22.44
C PRO A 69 -16.75 33.48 -23.28
N SER A 70 -17.45 34.45 -22.69
CA SER A 70 -17.59 35.82 -23.20
C SER A 70 -16.80 36.79 -22.31
N ARG A 71 -16.46 37.99 -22.80
CA ARG A 71 -15.80 39.03 -21.99
C ARG A 71 -16.56 39.32 -20.70
N GLU A 72 -17.89 39.32 -20.78
CA GLU A 72 -18.77 39.57 -19.64
C GLU A 72 -18.77 38.39 -18.66
N ASN A 73 -18.97 37.17 -19.15
CA ASN A 73 -19.01 35.96 -18.30
C ASN A 73 -17.66 35.72 -17.61
N LEU A 74 -16.54 35.96 -18.31
CA LEU A 74 -15.21 35.88 -17.71
C LEU A 74 -14.99 36.95 -16.64
N SER A 75 -15.51 38.17 -16.84
CA SER A 75 -15.44 39.22 -15.81
C SER A 75 -16.25 38.87 -14.57
N ARG A 76 -17.46 38.33 -14.76
CA ARG A 76 -18.32 37.84 -13.65
C ARG A 76 -17.67 36.67 -12.92
N LEU A 77 -17.09 35.71 -13.64
CA LEU A 77 -16.38 34.57 -13.05
C LEU A 77 -15.08 35.00 -12.34
N ALA A 78 -14.35 35.97 -12.89
CA ALA A 78 -13.17 36.57 -12.26
C ALA A 78 -13.55 37.25 -10.94
N ALA A 79 -14.58 38.09 -10.94
CA ALA A 79 -15.09 38.73 -9.73
C ALA A 79 -15.56 37.70 -8.68
N PHE A 80 -16.18 36.61 -9.12
CA PHE A 80 -16.66 35.55 -8.26
C PHE A 80 -15.53 34.70 -7.65
N THR A 81 -14.47 34.42 -8.40
CA THR A 81 -13.37 33.54 -7.96
C THR A 81 -12.17 34.29 -7.38
N GLY A 82 -12.09 35.60 -7.57
CA GLY A 82 -10.92 36.42 -7.22
C GLY A 82 -9.71 36.22 -8.13
N LYS A 83 -9.84 35.47 -9.24
CA LYS A 83 -8.76 35.20 -10.20
C LYS A 83 -8.73 36.22 -11.33
N SER A 84 -7.58 36.37 -11.98
CA SER A 84 -7.47 37.23 -13.18
C SER A 84 -8.21 36.60 -14.37
N ARG A 85 -8.58 37.43 -15.35
CA ARG A 85 -9.25 36.94 -16.56
C ARG A 85 -8.32 36.09 -17.40
N GLU A 86 -7.04 36.41 -17.42
CA GLU A 86 -5.99 35.68 -18.12
C GLU A 86 -5.83 34.27 -17.55
N GLU A 87 -5.78 34.13 -16.23
CA GLU A 87 -5.74 32.84 -15.54
C GLU A 87 -6.96 31.97 -15.85
N LEU A 88 -8.16 32.55 -15.79
CA LEU A 88 -9.40 31.83 -16.10
C LEU A 88 -9.50 31.43 -17.57
N THR A 89 -9.00 32.28 -18.47
CA THR A 89 -8.95 31.98 -19.90
C THR A 89 -8.00 30.81 -20.17
N LEU A 90 -6.81 30.81 -19.57
CA LEU A 90 -5.86 29.71 -19.69
C LEU A 90 -6.43 28.40 -19.11
N LEU A 91 -7.09 28.49 -17.96
CA LEU A 91 -7.73 27.35 -17.31
C LEU A 91 -8.83 26.76 -18.20
N LEU A 92 -9.70 27.58 -18.78
CA LEU A 92 -10.75 27.13 -19.68
C LEU A 92 -10.21 26.55 -21.00
N ALA A 93 -9.08 27.06 -21.48
CA ALA A 93 -8.43 26.56 -22.69
C ALA A 93 -7.73 25.20 -22.49
N THR A 94 -7.32 24.88 -21.26
CA THR A 94 -6.56 23.66 -20.92
C THR A 94 -7.39 22.59 -20.22
N ALA A 95 -8.48 22.97 -19.55
CA ALA A 95 -9.30 22.05 -18.78
C ALA A 95 -10.30 21.30 -19.68
N GLU A 96 -10.01 20.01 -19.92
CA GLU A 96 -10.97 19.09 -20.55
C GLU A 96 -11.96 18.49 -19.54
N ALA A 97 -11.63 18.57 -18.25
CA ALA A 97 -12.43 18.08 -17.13
C ALA A 97 -12.96 19.23 -16.25
N PRO A 98 -14.05 19.00 -15.50
CA PRO A 98 -14.59 19.97 -14.57
C PRO A 98 -13.63 20.40 -13.47
N VAL A 99 -13.75 21.69 -13.15
CA VAL A 99 -12.81 22.38 -12.28
C VAL A 99 -13.54 22.80 -11.02
N PHE A 100 -13.04 22.35 -9.87
CA PHE A 100 -13.55 22.81 -8.59
C PHE A 100 -13.05 24.23 -8.29
N LEU A 101 -13.98 25.13 -7.97
CA LEU A 101 -13.71 26.55 -7.70
C LEU A 101 -13.83 26.92 -6.21
N GLY A 102 -14.16 25.98 -5.33
CA GLY A 102 -14.39 26.30 -3.91
C GLY A 102 -15.79 26.86 -3.66
N ALA A 103 -15.96 27.48 -2.49
CA ALA A 103 -17.12 28.30 -2.17
C ALA A 103 -16.67 29.77 -1.99
N PRO A 104 -16.18 30.44 -3.06
CA PRO A 104 -15.56 31.76 -2.94
C PRO A 104 -16.57 32.86 -2.58
N ALA A 105 -17.86 32.66 -2.84
CA ALA A 105 -18.94 33.49 -2.34
C ALA A 105 -20.20 32.66 -2.02
N LYS A 106 -21.12 33.23 -1.22
CA LYS A 106 -22.37 32.56 -0.80
C LYS A 106 -23.40 32.47 -1.93
N GLU A 107 -23.38 33.40 -2.88
CA GLU A 107 -24.36 33.49 -3.96
C GLU A 107 -23.74 33.17 -5.31
N SER A 108 -24.46 32.41 -6.14
CA SER A 108 -24.00 32.05 -7.48
C SER A 108 -24.19 33.22 -8.45
N PRO A 109 -23.22 33.52 -9.32
CA PRO A 109 -23.38 34.51 -10.40
C PRO A 109 -24.33 34.04 -11.53
N GLN A 110 -25.04 32.91 -11.34
CA GLN A 110 -25.98 32.30 -12.29
C GLN A 110 -25.38 32.07 -13.69
N LEU A 111 -24.08 31.78 -13.74
CA LEU A 111 -23.37 31.51 -14.98
C LEU A 111 -23.65 30.08 -15.45
N LYS A 112 -23.98 29.92 -16.73
CA LYS A 112 -24.17 28.60 -17.33
C LYS A 112 -22.88 27.78 -17.24
N GLY A 113 -22.99 26.52 -16.79
CA GLY A 113 -21.83 25.66 -16.55
C GLY A 113 -21.19 25.82 -15.17
N LEU A 114 -21.68 26.73 -14.31
CA LEU A 114 -21.27 26.85 -12.91
C LEU A 114 -22.33 26.23 -12.00
N LEU A 115 -21.99 25.14 -11.31
CA LEU A 115 -22.93 24.35 -10.51
C LEU A 115 -22.52 24.27 -9.05
N TRP A 116 -23.46 24.44 -8.12
CA TRP A 116 -23.25 24.12 -6.71
C TRP A 116 -23.46 22.61 -6.50
N GLN A 117 -22.39 21.89 -6.16
CA GLN A 117 -22.46 20.44 -5.95
C GLN A 117 -21.57 20.00 -4.78
N SER A 118 -21.97 18.89 -4.16
CA SER A 118 -21.07 18.12 -3.29
C SER A 118 -20.15 17.29 -4.16
N TYR A 119 -18.85 17.32 -3.87
CA TYR A 119 -17.87 16.44 -4.48
C TYR A 119 -16.97 15.88 -3.39
N THR A 120 -16.46 14.68 -3.65
CA THR A 120 -15.62 13.96 -2.70
C THR A 120 -14.16 14.12 -3.09
N GLU A 121 -13.34 14.63 -2.17
CA GLU A 121 -11.90 14.74 -2.33
C GLU A 121 -11.20 13.65 -1.51
N ARG A 122 -10.20 12.99 -2.11
CA ARG A 122 -9.42 11.97 -1.40
C ARG A 122 -8.26 12.65 -0.66
N GLN A 123 -8.26 12.54 0.65
CA GLN A 123 -7.27 13.11 1.55
C GLN A 123 -6.25 12.07 2.00
N TYR A 124 -4.97 12.46 2.01
CA TYR A 124 -3.84 11.65 2.48
C TYR A 124 -3.06 12.41 3.56
N PRO A 125 -3.41 12.28 4.87
CA PRO A 125 -2.79 13.03 5.97
C PRO A 125 -1.27 13.01 6.03
N TYR A 126 -0.67 11.93 5.53
CA TYR A 126 0.77 11.69 5.57
C TYR A 126 1.44 11.87 4.19
N GLY A 127 0.69 12.33 3.18
CA GLY A 127 1.17 12.76 1.86
C GLY A 127 2.28 11.85 1.27
N PRO A 128 3.50 12.39 1.00
CA PRO A 128 4.58 11.64 0.35
C PRO A 128 5.05 10.39 1.10
N LEU A 129 4.80 10.29 2.41
CA LEU A 129 5.34 9.20 3.24
C LEU A 129 4.81 7.81 2.82
N PHE A 130 3.58 7.77 2.33
CA PHE A 130 2.91 6.54 1.90
C PHE A 130 2.58 6.54 0.41
N ALA A 131 3.04 7.54 -0.34
CA ALA A 131 2.71 7.70 -1.75
C ALA A 131 3.12 6.49 -2.61
N SER A 132 4.14 5.74 -2.20
CA SER A 132 4.57 4.53 -2.88
C SER A 132 3.51 3.43 -2.94
N PHE A 133 2.51 3.44 -2.04
CA PHE A 133 1.41 2.47 -2.11
C PHE A 133 0.01 3.06 -1.98
N LEU A 134 -0.17 4.25 -1.40
CA LEU A 134 -1.45 4.96 -1.33
C LEU A 134 -1.63 6.00 -2.45
N GLY A 135 -0.56 6.38 -3.14
CA GLY A 135 -0.62 7.40 -4.18
C GLY A 135 -0.70 8.82 -3.61
N THR A 136 -1.25 9.73 -4.40
CA THR A 136 -1.41 11.16 -4.09
C THR A 136 -2.84 11.60 -4.35
N ALA A 137 -3.15 12.86 -4.05
CA ALA A 137 -4.46 13.45 -4.40
C ALA A 137 -4.74 13.40 -5.91
N GLU A 138 -3.69 13.46 -6.74
CA GLU A 138 -3.79 13.47 -8.20
C GLU A 138 -3.77 12.06 -8.82
N LYS A 139 -3.16 11.10 -8.13
CA LYS A 139 -2.94 9.75 -8.65
C LYS A 139 -3.29 8.70 -7.62
N GLU A 140 -4.24 7.83 -7.96
CA GLU A 140 -4.61 6.69 -7.13
C GLU A 140 -3.41 5.75 -6.90
N GLY A 141 -3.22 5.33 -5.65
CA GLY A 141 -2.17 4.40 -5.28
C GLY A 141 -2.48 2.94 -5.59
N PRO A 142 -1.44 2.10 -5.75
CA PRO A 142 -1.59 0.69 -6.09
C PRO A 142 -2.40 -0.10 -5.05
N LEU A 143 -2.28 0.22 -3.75
CA LEU A 143 -3.04 -0.48 -2.70
C LEU A 143 -4.54 -0.18 -2.76
N GLU A 144 -4.92 1.08 -3.02
CA GLU A 144 -6.33 1.45 -3.17
C GLU A 144 -6.92 0.83 -4.44
N ALA A 145 -6.17 0.81 -5.53
CA ALA A 145 -6.56 0.15 -6.77
C ALA A 145 -6.78 -1.36 -6.56
N TYR A 146 -5.89 -2.03 -5.82
CA TYR A 146 -6.04 -3.46 -5.50
C TYR A 146 -7.34 -3.74 -4.73
N TYR A 147 -7.69 -2.89 -3.77
CA TYR A 147 -8.86 -3.04 -2.92
C TYR A 147 -10.08 -2.21 -3.36
N GLN A 148 -10.10 -1.74 -4.61
CA GLN A 148 -11.13 -0.82 -5.11
C GLN A 148 -12.54 -1.38 -4.91
N LYS A 149 -12.75 -2.68 -5.16
CA LYS A 149 -14.07 -3.34 -4.99
C LYS A 149 -14.61 -3.26 -3.56
N ILE A 150 -13.72 -3.19 -2.57
CA ILE A 150 -14.08 -3.08 -1.16
C ILE A 150 -14.26 -1.61 -0.81
N LEU A 151 -13.25 -0.80 -1.14
CA LEU A 151 -13.19 0.62 -0.79
C LEU A 151 -14.28 1.44 -1.48
N ALA A 152 -14.81 1.01 -2.63
CA ALA A 152 -15.90 1.72 -3.32
C ALA A 152 -17.22 1.71 -2.53
N ARG A 153 -17.36 0.87 -1.49
CA ARG A 153 -18.59 0.76 -0.70
C ARG A 153 -18.60 1.78 0.44
N GLU A 154 -19.75 2.39 0.67
CA GLU A 154 -19.93 3.33 1.77
C GLU A 154 -19.66 2.66 3.14
N GLY A 155 -19.03 3.39 4.06
CA GLY A 155 -18.67 2.88 5.38
C GLY A 155 -17.47 1.92 5.41
N SER A 156 -16.97 1.52 4.22
CA SER A 156 -15.90 0.55 4.14
C SER A 156 -14.58 1.05 4.72
N PHE A 157 -13.72 0.11 5.08
CA PHE A 157 -12.38 0.42 5.55
C PHE A 157 -11.37 -0.66 5.18
N LEU A 158 -10.10 -0.27 5.17
CA LEU A 158 -8.94 -1.14 5.08
C LEU A 158 -7.99 -0.79 6.21
N ARG A 159 -7.54 -1.78 6.98
CA ARG A 159 -6.45 -1.61 7.95
C ARG A 159 -5.21 -2.33 7.46
N THR A 160 -4.09 -1.63 7.43
CA THR A 160 -2.79 -2.15 7.02
C THR A 160 -1.96 -2.61 8.23
N ALA A 161 -0.87 -3.34 7.94
CA ALA A 161 0.12 -3.80 8.90
C ALA A 161 1.23 -2.75 9.15
N VAL A 162 1.23 -1.67 8.37
CA VAL A 162 2.24 -0.62 8.43
C VAL A 162 1.98 0.29 9.62
N LYS A 163 3.04 0.71 10.32
CA LYS A 163 2.99 1.77 11.34
C LYS A 163 3.60 3.05 10.79
N VAL A 164 3.02 4.21 11.10
CA VAL A 164 3.54 5.51 10.69
C VAL A 164 4.99 5.72 11.16
N GLU A 165 5.34 5.30 12.38
CA GLU A 165 6.70 5.42 12.94
C GLU A 165 7.71 4.62 12.13
N PHE A 166 7.34 3.40 11.76
CA PHE A 166 8.19 2.47 11.00
C PHE A 166 8.41 2.98 9.58
N GLN A 167 7.34 3.44 8.95
CA GLN A 167 7.39 4.07 7.64
C GLN A 167 8.29 5.32 7.66
N LYS A 168 8.15 6.20 8.66
CA LYS A 168 9.01 7.39 8.85
C LYS A 168 10.47 7.02 9.07
N ALA A 169 10.74 6.00 9.89
CA ALA A 169 12.09 5.55 10.14
C ALA A 169 12.74 5.01 8.87
N LEU A 170 12.03 4.15 8.12
CA LEU A 170 12.55 3.54 6.90
C LEU A 170 12.74 4.59 5.79
N SER A 171 11.82 5.54 5.66
CA SER A 171 11.93 6.66 4.71
C SER A 171 13.18 7.50 4.98
N ARG A 172 13.45 7.83 6.24
CA ARG A 172 14.68 8.56 6.63
C ARG A 172 15.94 7.77 6.28
N ASP A 173 15.95 6.46 6.52
CA ASP A 173 17.09 5.61 6.20
C ASP A 173 17.31 5.51 4.69
N LEU A 174 16.25 5.34 3.89
CA LEU A 174 16.33 5.36 2.43
C LEU A 174 16.86 6.70 1.92
N LEU A 175 16.29 7.82 2.36
CA LEU A 175 16.74 9.16 1.94
C LEU A 175 18.21 9.40 2.28
N ARG A 176 18.66 8.97 3.46
CA ARG A 176 20.07 9.05 3.87
C ARG A 176 20.96 8.19 2.97
N ALA A 177 20.51 6.97 2.64
CA ALA A 177 21.23 6.07 1.74
C ALA A 177 21.35 6.69 0.34
N LEU A 178 20.24 7.15 -0.26
CA LEU A 178 20.25 7.78 -1.58
C LEU A 178 21.16 9.00 -1.65
N LYS A 179 21.08 9.89 -0.64
CA LYS A 179 21.93 11.08 -0.57
C LYS A 179 23.42 10.71 -0.55
N ARG A 180 23.81 9.74 0.30
CA ARG A 180 25.22 9.34 0.45
C ARG A 180 25.74 8.55 -0.75
N LEU A 181 24.89 7.74 -1.39
CA LEU A 181 25.24 6.99 -2.58
C LEU A 181 25.20 7.83 -3.87
N HIS A 182 24.75 9.09 -3.77
CA HIS A 182 24.45 9.96 -4.92
C HIS A 182 23.52 9.25 -5.92
N ALA A 183 22.55 8.49 -5.39
CA ALA A 183 21.64 7.66 -6.17
C ALA A 183 20.43 8.48 -6.64
N ARG A 184 19.97 8.20 -7.86
CA ARG A 184 18.81 8.88 -8.47
C ARG A 184 17.49 8.40 -7.84
N ALA A 185 17.38 7.11 -7.58
CA ALA A 185 16.15 6.48 -7.12
C ALA A 185 16.45 5.28 -6.22
N GLY A 186 15.45 4.83 -5.46
CA GLY A 186 15.54 3.59 -4.70
C GLY A 186 14.28 3.26 -3.92
N CYS A 187 14.25 2.05 -3.39
CA CYS A 187 13.17 1.51 -2.58
C CYS A 187 13.71 0.71 -1.40
N ALA A 188 12.88 0.51 -0.38
CA ALA A 188 13.18 -0.37 0.73
C ALA A 188 11.90 -1.00 1.30
N VAL A 189 12.01 -2.22 1.80
CA VAL A 189 10.90 -3.01 2.35
C VAL A 189 11.35 -3.77 3.59
N VAL A 190 10.44 -3.93 4.55
CA VAL A 190 10.65 -4.75 5.75
C VAL A 190 9.47 -5.71 5.92
N LEU A 191 9.78 -7.00 5.97
CA LEU A 191 8.86 -8.13 6.09
C LEU A 191 9.01 -8.76 7.49
N ASP A 192 7.90 -8.98 8.16
CA ASP A 192 7.84 -9.70 9.44
C ASP A 192 7.72 -11.20 9.21
N LEU A 193 8.70 -11.96 9.70
CA LEU A 193 8.82 -13.40 9.48
C LEU A 193 7.70 -14.19 10.16
N SER A 194 7.16 -13.68 11.27
CA SER A 194 6.12 -14.38 12.03
C SER A 194 4.75 -14.31 11.38
N SER A 195 4.47 -13.22 10.65
CA SER A 195 3.15 -12.95 10.08
C SER A 195 3.13 -12.92 8.56
N GLY A 196 4.29 -12.93 7.90
CA GLY A 196 4.44 -12.72 6.46
C GLY A 196 3.95 -11.34 6.00
N ARG A 197 3.85 -10.35 6.91
CA ARG A 197 3.31 -9.02 6.59
C ARG A 197 4.39 -7.97 6.38
N ILE A 198 4.14 -7.08 5.44
CA ILE A 198 5.00 -5.93 5.19
C ILE A 198 4.74 -4.88 6.27
N LYS A 199 5.76 -4.60 7.09
CA LYS A 199 5.67 -3.62 8.20
C LYS A 199 5.99 -2.20 7.77
N ALA A 200 6.76 -2.04 6.70
CA ALA A 200 7.07 -0.77 6.07
C ALA A 200 7.59 -0.98 4.65
N LEU A 201 7.27 -0.05 3.76
CA LEU A 201 7.64 -0.10 2.35
C LEU A 201 7.72 1.33 1.80
N VAL A 202 8.88 1.73 1.33
CA VAL A 202 9.15 3.10 0.86
C VAL A 202 9.80 3.09 -0.51
N GLY A 203 9.50 4.11 -1.32
CA GLY A 203 10.10 4.33 -2.63
C GLY A 203 10.38 5.81 -2.88
N LYS A 204 11.40 6.11 -3.69
CA LYS A 204 11.69 7.47 -4.16
C LYS A 204 12.29 7.45 -5.56
N GLY A 205 11.81 8.34 -6.42
CA GLY A 205 12.40 8.64 -7.73
C GLY A 205 11.99 7.69 -8.86
N ALA A 206 11.44 6.52 -8.55
CA ALA A 206 10.79 5.61 -9.49
C ALA A 206 9.79 4.74 -8.72
N GLU A 207 8.60 4.53 -9.30
CA GLU A 207 7.43 3.97 -8.59
C GLU A 207 7.51 2.45 -8.45
N ASP A 208 7.97 1.74 -9.49
CA ASP A 208 7.87 0.27 -9.54
C ASP A 208 9.14 -0.47 -9.10
N LEU A 209 10.16 0.23 -8.59
CA LEU A 209 11.48 -0.38 -8.27
C LEU A 209 11.42 -1.57 -7.32
N LEU A 210 10.39 -1.64 -6.47
CA LEU A 210 10.21 -2.77 -5.56
C LEU A 210 9.78 -4.05 -6.30
N LEU A 211 8.93 -3.90 -7.31
CA LEU A 211 8.25 -4.99 -8.03
C LEU A 211 8.90 -5.28 -9.40
N ALA A 212 9.73 -4.37 -9.90
CA ALA A 212 10.44 -4.51 -11.17
C ALA A 212 11.60 -5.52 -11.05
N PRO A 213 11.86 -6.32 -12.10
CA PRO A 213 12.86 -7.39 -12.07
C PRO A 213 14.27 -6.87 -12.42
N GLU A 214 14.73 -5.85 -11.71
CA GLU A 214 16.00 -5.18 -12.02
C GLU A 214 17.23 -5.85 -11.39
N LEU A 215 17.03 -6.78 -10.45
CA LEU A 215 18.13 -7.34 -9.66
C LEU A 215 18.77 -8.52 -10.37
N ARG A 216 20.06 -8.74 -10.13
CA ARG A 216 20.71 -10.03 -10.40
C ARG A 216 20.77 -10.81 -9.11
N LEU A 217 20.25 -12.05 -9.09
CA LEU A 217 20.25 -12.84 -7.85
C LEU A 217 21.68 -13.10 -7.36
N SER A 218 22.62 -13.33 -8.28
CA SER A 218 24.05 -13.49 -7.97
C SER A 218 24.70 -12.33 -7.21
N TRP A 219 24.14 -11.11 -7.25
CA TRP A 219 24.64 -9.99 -6.45
C TRP A 219 24.54 -10.25 -4.94
N VAL A 220 23.60 -11.08 -4.52
CA VAL A 220 23.35 -11.45 -3.13
C VAL A 220 23.15 -12.96 -3.02
N GLY A 221 23.95 -13.72 -3.79
CA GLY A 221 23.77 -15.17 -4.00
C GLY A 221 24.14 -16.06 -2.81
N SER A 222 25.17 -15.71 -2.04
CA SER A 222 25.69 -16.54 -0.92
C SER A 222 24.62 -17.14 0.02
N PRO A 223 23.61 -16.41 0.53
CA PRO A 223 22.62 -17.03 1.41
C PRO A 223 21.79 -18.12 0.72
N PHE A 224 21.57 -17.99 -0.60
CA PHE A 224 20.82 -18.95 -1.41
C PHE A 224 21.70 -20.15 -1.80
N GLU A 225 22.97 -19.91 -2.17
CA GLU A 225 23.92 -20.99 -2.47
C GLU A 225 24.15 -21.88 -1.24
N GLU A 226 24.44 -21.27 -0.09
CA GLU A 226 24.59 -22.00 1.18
C GLU A 226 23.33 -22.81 1.51
N ALA A 227 22.15 -22.21 1.40
CA ALA A 227 20.91 -22.91 1.68
C ALA A 227 20.61 -24.03 0.67
N TYR A 228 21.00 -23.86 -0.60
CA TYR A 228 20.87 -24.89 -1.61
C TYR A 228 21.77 -26.10 -1.31
N TYR A 229 23.03 -25.86 -0.95
CA TYR A 229 23.97 -26.93 -0.58
C TYR A 229 23.50 -27.75 0.62
N ASP A 230 22.80 -27.12 1.57
CA ASP A 230 22.27 -27.78 2.75
C ASP A 230 20.88 -28.40 2.53
N SER A 231 20.26 -28.20 1.36
CA SER A 231 18.88 -28.62 1.06
C SER A 231 18.79 -29.98 0.37
N MET A 232 17.57 -30.52 0.28
CA MET A 232 17.28 -31.82 -0.32
C MET A 232 16.75 -31.73 -1.76
N TYR A 233 16.78 -30.54 -2.38
CA TYR A 233 16.28 -30.35 -3.75
C TYR A 233 17.19 -31.02 -4.79
N GLU A 234 16.57 -31.62 -5.81
CA GLU A 234 17.29 -32.31 -6.90
C GLU A 234 18.22 -31.38 -7.71
N GLY A 235 17.93 -30.09 -7.77
CA GLY A 235 18.72 -29.13 -8.55
C GLY A 235 18.43 -27.67 -8.24
N LEU A 236 19.28 -26.79 -8.75
CA LEU A 236 19.17 -25.35 -8.51
C LEU A 236 17.84 -24.78 -9.02
N THR A 237 17.33 -25.28 -10.15
CA THR A 237 16.03 -24.88 -10.69
C THR A 237 14.88 -25.15 -9.71
N SER A 238 14.76 -26.38 -9.19
CA SER A 238 13.66 -26.76 -8.31
C SER A 238 13.73 -26.01 -6.99
N PHE A 239 14.93 -25.86 -6.42
CA PHE A 239 15.18 -25.02 -5.25
C PHE A 239 14.71 -23.57 -5.44
N LEU A 240 15.12 -22.92 -6.53
CA LEU A 240 14.77 -21.52 -6.78
C LEU A 240 13.28 -21.33 -7.10
N ARG A 241 12.64 -22.30 -7.77
CA ARG A 241 11.18 -22.28 -7.98
C ARG A 241 10.43 -22.47 -6.66
N ALA A 242 10.89 -23.35 -5.77
CA ALA A 242 10.29 -23.52 -4.45
C ALA A 242 10.39 -22.25 -3.58
N LEU A 243 11.47 -21.46 -3.75
CA LEU A 243 11.56 -20.11 -3.17
C LEU A 243 10.67 -19.06 -3.85
N GLY A 244 9.93 -19.45 -4.89
CA GLY A 244 8.98 -18.63 -5.63
C GLY A 244 9.60 -17.65 -6.62
N PHE A 245 10.81 -17.89 -7.10
CA PHE A 245 11.38 -17.11 -8.21
C PHE A 245 10.73 -17.50 -9.54
N GLY A 246 10.50 -16.50 -10.41
CA GLY A 246 9.79 -16.70 -11.67
C GLY A 246 8.27 -16.59 -11.55
N GLU A 247 7.75 -16.28 -10.35
CA GLU A 247 6.32 -16.14 -10.07
C GLU A 247 6.03 -14.89 -9.24
N PRO A 248 4.85 -14.26 -9.41
CA PRO A 248 4.42 -13.18 -8.53
C PRO A 248 4.42 -13.61 -7.07
N THR A 249 4.83 -12.74 -6.16
CA THR A 249 4.79 -13.00 -4.71
C THR A 249 3.37 -13.05 -4.15
N GLY A 250 2.38 -12.57 -4.90
CA GLY A 250 1.00 -12.48 -4.44
C GLY A 250 0.78 -11.29 -3.51
N VAL A 251 1.61 -10.25 -3.61
CA VAL A 251 1.42 -9.02 -2.84
C VAL A 251 0.11 -8.32 -3.21
N ASP A 252 -0.49 -7.62 -2.25
CA ASP A 252 -1.68 -6.79 -2.44
C ASP A 252 -1.38 -5.45 -3.13
N LEU A 253 -0.49 -5.48 -4.12
CA LEU A 253 -0.12 -4.38 -5.00
C LEU A 253 -0.17 -4.86 -6.45
N PRO A 254 -0.88 -4.18 -7.37
CA PRO A 254 -0.89 -4.51 -8.78
C PRO A 254 0.47 -4.26 -9.44
N GLY A 255 0.67 -4.84 -10.62
CA GLY A 255 1.84 -4.58 -11.47
C GLY A 255 3.09 -5.38 -11.11
N GLU A 256 2.95 -6.45 -10.34
CA GLU A 256 4.07 -7.33 -10.03
C GLU A 256 4.58 -8.06 -11.28
N ASN A 257 5.90 -8.05 -11.47
CA ASN A 257 6.55 -8.80 -12.53
C ASN A 257 7.08 -10.13 -11.97
N PRO A 258 6.85 -11.27 -12.65
CA PRO A 258 7.36 -12.58 -12.21
C PRO A 258 8.89 -12.68 -12.24
N GLY A 259 9.58 -11.74 -12.89
CA GLY A 259 11.03 -11.79 -13.08
C GLY A 259 11.45 -12.66 -14.25
N ILE A 260 12.77 -12.78 -14.42
CA ILE A 260 13.36 -13.67 -15.42
C ILE A 260 13.91 -14.90 -14.67
N MET A 261 13.32 -16.05 -14.96
CA MET A 261 13.73 -17.35 -14.46
C MET A 261 13.65 -18.33 -15.64
N PRO A 262 14.79 -18.75 -16.22
CA PRO A 262 14.82 -19.73 -17.29
C PRO A 262 14.20 -21.08 -16.87
N PRO A 263 13.79 -21.93 -17.84
CA PRO A 263 13.32 -23.29 -17.54
C PRO A 263 14.35 -24.13 -16.79
N GLU A 264 15.63 -23.98 -17.13
CA GLU A 264 16.77 -24.63 -16.47
C GLU A 264 17.77 -23.57 -16.03
N VAL A 265 18.23 -23.64 -14.79
CA VAL A 265 19.16 -22.66 -14.21
C VAL A 265 20.43 -23.35 -13.79
N SER A 266 21.54 -22.97 -14.42
CA SER A 266 22.88 -23.45 -14.08
C SER A 266 23.59 -22.52 -13.09
N SER A 267 23.20 -21.24 -13.07
CA SER A 267 23.82 -20.20 -12.25
C SER A 267 22.81 -19.14 -11.80
N LEU A 268 23.02 -18.60 -10.59
CA LEU A 268 22.26 -17.45 -10.08
C LEU A 268 22.40 -16.18 -10.95
N GLU A 269 23.38 -16.13 -11.84
CA GLU A 269 23.55 -15.02 -12.79
C GLU A 269 22.42 -14.92 -13.80
N GLU A 270 21.74 -16.03 -14.09
CA GLU A 270 20.65 -16.10 -15.09
C GLU A 270 19.33 -15.55 -14.53
N VAL A 271 19.21 -15.48 -13.21
CA VAL A 271 17.96 -15.12 -12.54
C VAL A 271 17.88 -13.61 -12.31
N ARG A 272 16.74 -13.02 -12.67
CA ARG A 272 16.42 -11.60 -12.45
C ARG A 272 15.14 -11.43 -11.64
N PRO A 273 15.23 -11.39 -10.29
CA PRO A 273 14.06 -11.18 -9.45
C PRO A 273 13.78 -9.69 -9.18
N SER A 274 12.60 -9.42 -8.64
CA SER A 274 12.30 -8.15 -7.96
C SER A 274 12.90 -8.11 -6.56
N LEU A 275 12.97 -6.92 -5.94
CA LEU A 275 13.42 -6.80 -4.55
C LEU A 275 12.49 -7.55 -3.60
N LEU A 276 11.18 -7.49 -3.85
CA LEU A 276 10.19 -8.16 -3.01
C LEU A 276 10.32 -9.68 -3.08
N GLN A 277 10.53 -10.25 -4.28
CA GLN A 277 10.79 -11.68 -4.46
C GLN A 277 12.04 -12.10 -3.66
N THR A 278 13.14 -11.36 -3.76
CA THR A 278 14.39 -11.67 -3.03
C THR A 278 14.20 -11.60 -1.51
N VAL A 279 13.48 -10.59 -0.99
CA VAL A 279 13.23 -10.46 0.47
C VAL A 279 12.29 -11.56 0.97
N ARG A 280 11.28 -11.93 0.17
CA ARG A 280 10.37 -13.04 0.47
C ARG A 280 11.11 -14.37 0.50
N ALA A 281 11.93 -14.65 -0.51
CA ALA A 281 12.76 -15.86 -0.56
C ALA A 281 13.72 -15.92 0.64
N LEU A 282 14.35 -14.79 1.00
CA LEU A 282 15.20 -14.71 2.19
C LEU A 282 14.44 -14.99 3.49
N ALA A 283 13.17 -14.56 3.58
CA ALA A 283 12.32 -14.92 4.71
C ALA A 283 12.05 -16.44 4.76
N ALA A 284 11.77 -17.05 3.61
CA ALA A 284 11.56 -18.50 3.50
C ALA A 284 12.79 -19.30 3.94
N LEU A 285 14.00 -18.86 3.58
CA LEU A 285 15.26 -19.46 4.06
C LEU A 285 15.34 -19.53 5.59
N ARG A 286 14.70 -18.61 6.32
CA ARG A 286 14.68 -18.60 7.79
C ARG A 286 13.52 -19.39 8.36
N THR A 287 12.33 -19.28 7.76
CA THR A 287 11.09 -19.81 8.32
C THR A 287 10.82 -21.25 7.90
N GLY A 288 11.44 -21.73 6.82
CA GLY A 288 11.03 -22.97 6.14
C GLY A 288 9.72 -22.82 5.37
N LYS A 289 9.20 -21.60 5.23
CA LYS A 289 7.87 -21.33 4.68
C LYS A 289 7.90 -20.19 3.69
N ILE A 290 7.36 -20.43 2.50
CA ILE A 290 7.08 -19.35 1.56
C ILE A 290 5.70 -18.74 1.88
N VAL A 291 5.60 -17.41 1.81
CA VAL A 291 4.39 -16.67 2.20
C VAL A 291 3.98 -15.68 1.13
N SER A 292 2.69 -15.40 0.96
CA SER A 292 2.20 -14.29 0.11
C SER A 292 2.28 -12.96 0.89
N PRO A 293 3.24 -12.06 0.66
CA PRO A 293 3.41 -10.89 1.52
C PRO A 293 2.21 -9.94 1.40
N LYS A 294 1.60 -9.49 2.51
CA LYS A 294 0.46 -8.55 2.45
C LYS A 294 0.69 -7.28 3.29
N LEU A 295 0.22 -6.14 2.79
CA LEU A 295 0.08 -4.89 3.55
C LEU A 295 -1.23 -4.88 4.35
N GLY A 296 -2.34 -5.29 3.74
CA GLY A 296 -3.68 -5.30 4.34
C GLY A 296 -3.86 -6.41 5.36
N VAL A 297 -4.46 -6.09 6.51
CA VAL A 297 -4.70 -7.01 7.64
C VAL A 297 -6.18 -7.35 7.79
N GLU A 298 -7.04 -6.34 7.76
CA GLU A 298 -8.49 -6.51 7.81
C GLU A 298 -9.16 -5.46 6.92
N ALA A 299 -10.27 -5.84 6.31
CA ALA A 299 -11.13 -4.93 5.57
C ALA A 299 -12.60 -5.25 5.87
N GLY A 300 -13.51 -4.32 5.60
CA GLY A 300 -14.91 -4.52 5.91
C GLY A 300 -15.79 -3.34 5.58
N LEU A 301 -17.11 -3.52 5.70
CA LEU A 301 -18.14 -2.50 5.51
C LEU A 301 -18.43 -1.72 6.79
N SER A 302 -18.20 -2.34 7.95
CA SER A 302 -18.36 -1.71 9.25
C SER A 302 -17.43 -2.39 10.25
N ARG A 303 -17.22 -1.79 11.43
CA ARG A 303 -16.43 -2.45 12.50
C ARG A 303 -17.00 -3.81 12.93
N LYS A 304 -18.29 -4.06 12.66
CA LYS A 304 -18.98 -5.32 12.98
C LYS A 304 -18.88 -6.34 11.85
N GLU A 305 -18.81 -5.87 10.60
CA GLU A 305 -18.68 -6.68 9.39
C GLU A 305 -17.28 -6.52 8.81
N LYS A 306 -16.34 -7.26 9.39
CA LYS A 306 -14.93 -7.28 8.98
C LYS A 306 -14.48 -8.69 8.64
N TYR A 307 -13.58 -8.81 7.69
CA TYR A 307 -12.87 -10.04 7.37
C TYR A 307 -11.36 -9.80 7.43
N LEU A 308 -10.65 -10.86 7.78
CA LEU A 308 -9.20 -10.88 7.83
C LEU A 308 -8.66 -11.14 6.42
N ILE A 309 -7.64 -10.40 6.04
CA ILE A 309 -6.92 -10.62 4.79
C ILE A 309 -5.89 -11.70 5.10
N ASN A 310 -6.05 -12.89 4.53
CA ASN A 310 -5.16 -14.00 4.80
C ASN A 310 -3.80 -13.81 4.12
N VAL A 311 -2.75 -14.30 4.77
CA VAL A 311 -1.42 -14.49 4.19
C VAL A 311 -1.32 -15.97 3.87
N GLU A 312 -1.32 -16.30 2.58
CA GLU A 312 -1.13 -17.66 2.12
C GLU A 312 0.29 -18.11 2.49
N THR A 313 0.44 -19.37 2.89
CA THR A 313 1.70 -19.93 3.39
C THR A 313 1.81 -21.37 2.91
N GLU A 314 3.00 -21.75 2.47
CA GLU A 314 3.35 -23.10 2.04
C GLU A 314 4.68 -23.50 2.69
N GLU A 315 4.75 -24.73 3.20
CA GLU A 315 5.95 -25.29 3.81
C GLU A 315 6.91 -25.77 2.71
N LEU A 316 8.21 -25.56 2.91
CA LEU A 316 9.25 -26.01 2.01
C LEU A 316 9.94 -27.23 2.63
N GLU A 317 9.39 -28.42 2.39
CA GLU A 317 9.80 -29.67 3.05
C GLU A 317 11.27 -30.02 2.81
N ASP A 318 11.78 -29.76 1.60
CA ASP A 318 13.16 -30.04 1.21
C ASP A 318 14.16 -28.95 1.65
N LEU A 319 13.68 -27.88 2.29
CA LEU A 319 14.51 -26.77 2.74
C LEU A 319 14.92 -26.95 4.20
N VAL A 320 16.23 -26.88 4.48
CA VAL A 320 16.74 -26.78 5.85
C VAL A 320 16.75 -25.31 6.31
N PRO A 321 15.93 -24.90 7.29
CA PRO A 321 15.83 -23.49 7.67
C PRO A 321 17.10 -22.98 8.36
N ARG A 322 17.55 -21.80 7.97
CA ARG A 322 18.71 -21.12 8.55
C ARG A 322 18.42 -20.60 9.95
N GLU A 323 19.24 -20.95 10.93
CA GLU A 323 19.08 -20.41 12.29
C GLU A 323 19.54 -18.96 12.42
N LYS A 324 20.65 -18.62 11.76
CA LYS A 324 21.32 -17.32 11.90
C LYS A 324 20.95 -16.38 10.76
N GLY A 325 20.67 -15.14 11.13
CA GLY A 325 20.53 -14.03 10.20
C GLY A 325 21.87 -13.47 9.74
N GLY A 326 21.79 -12.40 8.96
CA GLY A 326 22.92 -11.79 8.29
C GLY A 326 22.49 -10.59 7.46
N VAL A 327 23.48 -9.88 6.93
CA VAL A 327 23.26 -8.80 5.96
C VAL A 327 24.18 -9.08 4.78
N TRP A 328 23.59 -9.16 3.60
CA TRP A 328 24.28 -9.39 2.34
C TRP A 328 24.03 -8.18 1.44
N TRP A 329 25.04 -7.77 0.71
CA TRP A 329 24.97 -6.55 -0.07
C TRP A 329 25.86 -6.62 -1.30
N TYR A 330 25.50 -5.82 -2.28
CA TYR A 330 26.27 -5.57 -3.48
C TYR A 330 26.33 -4.07 -3.70
N GLY A 331 27.53 -3.52 -3.87
CA GLY A 331 27.73 -2.08 -3.93
C GLY A 331 28.61 -1.64 -5.08
N GLY A 332 27.96 -1.19 -6.15
CA GLY A 332 28.44 -0.17 -7.08
C GLY A 332 29.84 -0.38 -7.66
N SER A 333 30.00 -1.35 -8.55
CA SER A 333 31.02 -1.22 -9.58
C SER A 333 30.65 -0.06 -10.52
N ARG A 334 31.66 0.61 -11.11
CA ARG A 334 31.45 1.72 -12.07
C ARG A 334 30.48 1.37 -13.20
N LYS A 335 30.40 0.09 -13.56
CA LYS A 335 29.56 -0.45 -14.64
C LYS A 335 28.11 -0.71 -14.21
N ALA A 336 27.87 -1.11 -12.96
CA ALA A 336 26.53 -1.52 -12.52
C ALA A 336 25.67 -0.35 -12.04
N GLY A 337 26.25 0.68 -11.42
CA GLY A 337 25.52 1.88 -11.00
C GLY A 337 24.37 1.63 -10.02
N VAL A 338 24.46 0.56 -9.21
CA VAL A 338 23.42 0.13 -8.26
C VAL A 338 24.01 -0.19 -6.89
N PHE A 339 23.15 -0.18 -5.88
CA PHE A 339 23.42 -0.71 -4.55
C PHE A 339 22.23 -1.57 -4.12
N LEU A 340 22.51 -2.79 -3.66
CA LEU A 340 21.52 -3.72 -3.13
C LEU A 340 21.97 -4.17 -1.75
N MET A 341 21.05 -4.23 -0.80
CA MET A 341 21.27 -4.79 0.53
C MET A 341 20.03 -5.58 0.93
N ILE A 342 20.22 -6.81 1.36
CA ILE A 342 19.19 -7.66 1.94
C ILE A 342 19.65 -8.20 3.29
N GLY A 343 18.72 -8.57 4.16
CA GLY A 343 19.14 -9.15 5.43
C GLY A 343 18.04 -9.76 6.26
N LEU A 344 18.49 -10.63 7.17
CA LEU A 344 17.72 -11.26 8.24
C LEU A 344 18.20 -10.68 9.57
N TRP A 345 17.29 -10.06 10.31
CA TRP A 345 17.62 -9.35 11.54
C TRP A 345 16.66 -9.68 12.68
N PRO A 346 17.13 -9.79 13.93
CA PRO A 346 18.53 -9.83 14.40
C PRO A 346 19.33 -11.07 13.96
N ARG A 347 20.67 -11.04 14.10
CA ARG A 347 21.54 -12.16 13.67
C ARG A 347 21.27 -13.49 14.41
N LYS A 348 21.10 -13.48 15.74
CA LYS A 348 20.97 -14.72 16.53
C LYS A 348 19.57 -15.34 16.43
N ASP A 349 18.56 -14.50 16.28
CA ASP A 349 17.16 -14.90 16.26
C ASP A 349 16.42 -13.91 15.36
N PRO A 350 16.45 -14.16 14.04
CA PRO A 350 15.85 -13.26 13.08
C PRO A 350 14.33 -13.24 13.20
N THR A 351 13.77 -12.03 13.24
CA THR A 351 12.32 -11.78 13.25
C THR A 351 11.86 -10.99 12.04
N LEU A 352 12.79 -10.39 11.30
CA LEU A 352 12.53 -9.55 10.13
C LEU A 352 13.43 -9.97 8.98
N ALA A 353 12.87 -9.97 7.76
CA ALA A 353 13.62 -9.85 6.52
C ALA A 353 13.50 -8.41 6.00
N PHE A 354 14.54 -7.87 5.38
CA PHE A 354 14.49 -6.54 4.80
C PHE A 354 15.31 -6.44 3.52
N GLY A 355 14.99 -5.46 2.70
CA GLY A 355 15.70 -5.14 1.48
C GLY A 355 15.78 -3.63 1.25
N LEU A 356 16.89 -3.17 0.66
CA LEU A 356 17.09 -1.82 0.16
C LEU A 356 17.78 -1.90 -1.19
N TYR A 357 17.19 -1.24 -2.18
CA TYR A 357 17.75 -1.13 -3.53
C TYR A 357 17.85 0.33 -3.94
N ALA A 358 18.99 0.71 -4.52
CA ALA A 358 19.24 2.05 -5.05
C ALA A 358 19.83 1.96 -6.46
N LYS A 359 19.32 2.82 -7.35
CA LYS A 359 19.65 2.88 -8.77
C LYS A 359 20.28 4.22 -9.13
N GLY A 360 21.20 4.20 -10.09
CA GLY A 360 21.93 5.38 -10.53
C GLY A 360 22.93 5.87 -9.49
N VAL A 361 23.54 4.95 -8.75
CA VAL A 361 24.59 5.21 -7.76
C VAL A 361 25.83 5.77 -8.45
N ARG A 362 26.35 6.90 -7.94
CA ARG A 362 27.55 7.56 -8.48
C ARG A 362 28.69 7.64 -7.47
N ALA A 363 28.44 7.36 -6.19
CA ALA A 363 29.45 7.41 -5.15
C ALA A 363 30.20 6.05 -5.06
N TRP A 364 31.34 5.96 -5.74
CA TRP A 364 32.17 4.76 -5.81
C TRP A 364 32.98 4.55 -4.52
N GLY A 365 33.21 3.29 -4.11
CA GLY A 365 34.10 2.95 -2.98
C GLY A 365 33.54 3.20 -1.56
N LEU A 366 32.49 4.00 -1.40
CA LEU A 366 31.76 4.11 -0.13
C LEU A 366 30.98 2.84 0.34
N PRO A 367 30.53 1.92 -0.53
CA PRO A 367 29.71 0.78 -0.09
C PRO A 367 30.37 -0.18 0.90
N CYS A 368 31.70 -0.32 0.93
CA CYS A 368 32.36 -1.22 1.88
C CYS A 368 32.33 -0.67 3.33
N TYR A 369 32.30 0.66 3.51
CA TYR A 369 32.07 1.30 4.82
C TYR A 369 30.62 1.14 5.31
N TYR A 370 29.71 0.73 4.42
CA TYR A 370 28.28 0.52 4.69
C TYR A 370 27.94 -0.86 5.26
N THR A 371 28.93 -1.74 5.42
CA THR A 371 28.79 -3.07 6.07
C THR A 371 28.25 -3.02 7.50
N ARG A 372 28.28 -1.85 8.16
CA ARG A 372 27.69 -1.62 9.49
C ARG A 372 26.26 -1.04 9.47
N PHE A 373 25.71 -0.77 8.28
CA PHE A 373 24.44 -0.06 8.09
C PHE A 373 23.25 -1.02 8.08
N ILE A 374 22.94 -1.60 9.23
CA ILE A 374 21.57 -2.11 9.44
C ILE A 374 20.67 -0.89 9.55
N PRO A 375 19.61 -0.75 8.71
CA PRO A 375 18.71 0.38 8.81
C PRO A 375 18.22 0.54 10.25
N GLN A 376 18.27 1.77 10.77
CA GLN A 376 17.82 2.04 12.13
C GLN A 376 16.34 1.67 12.28
N ALA A 377 15.56 1.82 11.20
CA ALA A 377 14.19 1.36 11.12
C ALA A 377 14.05 -0.14 11.44
N VAL A 378 14.91 -1.00 10.87
CA VAL A 378 14.90 -2.45 11.10
C VAL A 378 15.23 -2.78 12.56
N LYS A 379 16.20 -2.06 13.17
CA LYS A 379 16.53 -2.24 14.59
C LYS A 379 15.36 -1.87 15.50
N VAL A 380 14.71 -0.73 15.23
CA VAL A 380 13.55 -0.25 15.99
C VAL A 380 12.37 -1.22 15.85
N MET A 381 12.11 -1.71 14.64
CA MET A 381 11.04 -2.68 14.38
C MET A 381 11.30 -4.01 15.09
N ALA A 382 12.52 -4.55 15.03
CA ALA A 382 12.86 -5.78 15.73
C ALA A 382 12.74 -5.63 17.25
N ALA A 383 13.11 -4.47 17.80
CA ALA A 383 12.93 -4.20 19.23
C ALA A 383 11.45 -4.10 19.62
N ASP A 384 10.60 -3.47 18.80
CA ASP A 384 9.15 -3.40 19.03
C ASP A 384 8.48 -4.78 18.98
N LEU A 385 8.91 -5.65 18.06
CA LEU A 385 8.43 -7.04 17.97
C LEU A 385 8.87 -7.92 19.16
N LYS A 386 10.06 -7.66 19.72
CA LYS A 386 10.58 -8.38 20.91
C LYS A 386 10.01 -7.86 22.23
N SER A 387 9.49 -6.63 22.25
CA SER A 387 8.78 -6.12 23.42
C SER A 387 7.56 -7.00 23.68
N PRO A 388 7.25 -7.39 24.93
CA PRO A 388 6.07 -8.18 25.29
C PRO A 388 4.72 -7.44 25.09
N SER A 389 4.63 -6.60 24.06
CA SER A 389 3.46 -5.84 23.66
C SER A 389 2.64 -6.55 22.57
N GLY A 390 2.19 -7.76 22.91
CA GLY A 390 0.95 -8.36 22.37
C GLY A 390 -0.32 -7.83 23.07
N ARG A 391 -0.17 -6.90 24.02
CA ARG A 391 -1.28 -6.08 24.53
C ARG A 391 -1.18 -4.70 23.90
N PRO A 392 -2.28 -4.15 23.35
CA PRO A 392 -2.26 -2.80 22.80
C PRO A 392 -1.65 -1.85 23.82
N LYS A 393 -0.78 -0.93 23.36
CA LYS A 393 -0.29 0.19 24.16
C LYS A 393 -1.53 0.88 24.75
N ARG A 394 -1.81 0.55 26.01
CA ARG A 394 -2.82 1.21 26.83
C ARG A 394 -2.44 2.67 26.74
N ALA A 395 -3.31 3.48 26.14
CA ALA A 395 -3.19 4.92 26.19
C ALA A 395 -2.92 5.26 27.66
N ALA A 396 -1.77 5.85 27.93
CA ALA A 396 -1.48 6.42 29.23
C ALA A 396 -2.55 7.50 29.46
N ARG A 397 -3.60 7.15 30.21
CA ARG A 397 -4.50 8.10 30.83
C ARG A 397 -4.57 7.77 32.31
N SER A 398 -3.89 8.63 33.07
CA SER A 398 -4.31 9.22 34.33
C SER A 398 -4.94 8.28 35.38
N HIS A 399 -4.20 8.13 36.46
CA HIS A 399 -4.59 7.45 37.69
C HIS A 399 -5.81 8.13 38.34
N ARG A 400 -7.05 7.75 37.98
CA ARG A 400 -8.27 8.08 38.76
C ARG A 400 -9.55 7.34 38.34
N ALA A 401 -9.50 6.33 37.47
CA ALA A 401 -10.71 5.60 37.07
C ALA A 401 -11.25 4.73 38.24
N ARG A 402 -12.53 4.91 38.60
CA ARG A 402 -13.28 4.09 39.56
C ARG A 402 -14.33 3.26 38.84
N MET A 403 -14.72 2.14 39.44
CA MET A 403 -15.70 1.21 38.89
C MET A 403 -17.07 1.92 38.76
N PRO A 404 -17.66 2.03 37.56
CA PRO A 404 -18.98 2.62 37.39
C PRO A 404 -20.07 1.74 38.02
N ASN A 405 -21.20 2.36 38.39
CA ASN A 405 -22.41 1.62 38.76
C ASN A 405 -23.13 1.14 37.49
N LEU A 406 -23.30 -0.17 37.39
CA LEU A 406 -23.88 -0.90 36.27
C LEU A 406 -25.21 -1.56 36.64
N HIS A 407 -25.64 -1.47 37.90
CA HIS A 407 -26.90 -2.04 38.36
C HIS A 407 -28.08 -1.48 37.54
N GLY A 408 -28.95 -2.36 37.05
CA GLY A 408 -30.09 -2.01 36.19
C GLY A 408 -29.76 -1.78 34.71
N LEU A 409 -28.48 -1.82 34.30
CA LEU A 409 -28.10 -1.72 32.88
C LEU A 409 -28.16 -3.08 32.18
N THR A 410 -28.58 -3.07 30.92
CA THR A 410 -28.44 -4.23 30.02
C THR A 410 -26.97 -4.54 29.79
N LEU A 411 -26.63 -5.78 29.42
CA LEU A 411 -25.25 -6.18 29.12
C LEU A 411 -24.59 -5.22 28.12
N LYS A 412 -25.30 -4.84 27.06
CA LYS A 412 -24.80 -3.89 26.04
C LYS A 412 -24.44 -2.53 26.66
N ALA A 413 -25.36 -1.93 27.42
CA ALA A 413 -25.13 -0.64 28.05
C ALA A 413 -24.03 -0.71 29.14
N ALA A 414 -23.92 -1.84 29.83
CA ALA A 414 -22.86 -2.09 30.80
C ALA A 414 -21.48 -2.21 30.12
N LEU A 415 -21.39 -2.95 29.01
CA LEU A 415 -20.17 -3.08 28.21
C LEU A 415 -19.74 -1.75 27.59
N GLU A 416 -20.66 -0.92 27.11
CA GLU A 416 -20.35 0.42 26.57
C GLU A 416 -19.64 1.31 27.61
N LYS A 417 -20.00 1.19 28.90
CA LYS A 417 -19.33 1.90 30.01
C LYS A 417 -18.00 1.27 30.42
N LEU A 418 -17.84 -0.04 30.22
CA LEU A 418 -16.65 -0.79 30.66
C LEU A 418 -15.52 -0.84 29.61
N VAL A 419 -15.85 -0.81 28.32
CA VAL A 419 -14.87 -0.84 27.21
C VAL A 419 -13.83 0.28 27.30
N PRO A 420 -14.18 1.55 27.58
CA PRO A 420 -13.20 2.62 27.75
C PRO A 420 -12.23 2.42 28.91
N LEU A 421 -12.60 1.60 29.90
CA LEU A 421 -11.81 1.32 31.10
C LEU A 421 -10.82 0.16 30.89
N GLY A 422 -10.98 -0.59 29.78
CA GLY A 422 -10.11 -1.70 29.41
C GLY A 422 -10.15 -2.85 30.40
N LEU A 423 -11.32 -3.12 31.00
CA LEU A 423 -11.59 -4.26 31.86
C LEU A 423 -12.06 -5.46 31.02
N GLU A 424 -11.61 -6.66 31.38
CA GLU A 424 -12.10 -7.92 30.86
C GLU A 424 -13.41 -8.28 31.58
N VAL A 425 -14.49 -8.52 30.85
CA VAL A 425 -15.84 -8.65 31.43
C VAL A 425 -16.35 -10.07 31.30
N HIS A 426 -16.51 -10.75 32.43
CA HIS A 426 -17.21 -12.02 32.54
C HIS A 426 -18.65 -11.78 32.98
N PHE A 427 -19.62 -12.45 32.37
CA PHE A 427 -21.01 -12.29 32.76
C PHE A 427 -21.77 -13.61 32.76
N SER A 428 -22.82 -13.68 33.58
CA SER A 428 -23.74 -14.82 33.67
C SER A 428 -25.17 -14.33 33.85
N GLY A 429 -26.12 -14.92 33.12
CA GLY A 429 -27.55 -14.55 33.15
C GLY A 429 -27.99 -13.72 31.94
N PHE A 430 -29.25 -13.28 31.93
CA PHE A 430 -29.87 -12.52 30.83
C PHE A 430 -30.48 -11.21 31.38
N GLY A 431 -30.98 -10.31 30.52
CA GLY A 431 -31.66 -9.10 30.99
C GLY A 431 -30.72 -7.99 31.51
N VAL A 432 -30.94 -7.55 32.76
CA VAL A 432 -30.26 -6.40 33.39
C VAL A 432 -29.31 -6.84 34.51
N THR A 433 -28.22 -6.10 34.68
CA THR A 433 -27.20 -6.36 35.70
C THR A 433 -27.78 -6.16 37.10
N VAL A 434 -27.78 -7.22 37.91
CA VAL A 434 -28.21 -7.20 39.32
C VAL A 434 -27.04 -7.25 40.29
N LYS A 435 -25.89 -7.79 39.88
CA LYS A 435 -24.67 -7.76 40.68
C LYS A 435 -23.46 -7.47 39.80
N GLN A 436 -22.49 -6.74 40.35
CA GLN A 436 -21.22 -6.45 39.71
C GLN A 436 -20.08 -6.62 40.70
N TRP A 437 -18.92 -7.03 40.19
CA TRP A 437 -17.65 -7.02 40.90
C TRP A 437 -16.56 -6.47 39.97
N PRO A 438 -15.73 -5.51 40.39
CA PRO A 438 -15.74 -4.83 41.70
C PRO A 438 -17.02 -4.04 41.99
N ALA A 439 -17.22 -3.70 43.27
CA ALA A 439 -18.36 -2.87 43.67
C ALA A 439 -18.29 -1.48 43.02
N PRO A 440 -19.42 -0.80 42.81
CA PRO A 440 -19.42 0.58 42.32
C PRO A 440 -18.51 1.47 43.19
N GLY A 441 -17.70 2.32 42.55
CA GLY A 441 -16.78 3.23 43.22
C GLY A 441 -15.40 2.66 43.57
N THR A 442 -15.16 1.36 43.41
CA THR A 442 -13.84 0.75 43.66
C THR A 442 -12.77 1.34 42.72
N PRO A 443 -11.60 1.78 43.23
CA PRO A 443 -10.50 2.22 42.37
C PRO A 443 -10.02 1.10 41.44
N LEU A 444 -9.93 1.36 40.13
CA LEU A 444 -9.56 0.36 39.12
C LEU A 444 -8.04 0.21 38.94
N LYS A 445 -7.24 0.68 39.91
CA LYS A 445 -5.78 0.58 39.86
C LYS A 445 -5.37 -0.89 40.10
N GLY A 446 -4.84 -1.53 39.06
CA GLY A 446 -4.40 -2.94 39.12
C GLY A 446 -5.49 -3.98 38.86
N ILE A 447 -6.76 -3.56 38.78
CA ILE A 447 -7.87 -4.45 38.46
C ILE A 447 -7.95 -4.62 36.94
N LYS A 448 -8.01 -5.87 36.49
CA LYS A 448 -8.11 -6.23 35.07
C LYS A 448 -9.46 -6.85 34.73
N ASP A 449 -10.11 -7.48 35.70
CA ASP A 449 -11.28 -8.32 35.45
C ASP A 449 -12.51 -7.76 36.18
N CYS A 450 -13.67 -7.91 35.54
CA CYS A 450 -14.97 -7.47 36.01
C CYS A 450 -15.98 -8.61 35.82
N ARG A 451 -16.77 -8.91 36.85
CA ARG A 451 -17.84 -9.93 36.80
C ARG A 451 -19.21 -9.27 36.92
N LEU A 452 -20.12 -9.60 36.01
CA LEU A 452 -21.53 -9.15 36.04
C LEU A 452 -22.47 -10.36 36.20
N VAL A 453 -23.49 -10.22 37.03
CA VAL A 453 -24.60 -11.17 37.10
C VAL A 453 -25.85 -10.44 36.64
N LEU A 454 -26.53 -11.00 35.65
CA LEU A 454 -27.78 -10.47 35.10
C LEU A 454 -28.98 -11.31 35.56
N ARG A 455 -30.17 -10.70 35.60
CA ARG A 455 -31.42 -11.30 36.11
C ARG A 455 -32.13 -12.24 35.14
#